data_AF-A0A5J4TZY5-F1
#
_entry.id   AF-A0A5J4TZY5-F1
#
_cell.length_a   1.000
_cell.length_b   1.000
_cell.length_c   1.000
_cell.angle_alpha   90.00
_cell.angle_beta   90.00
_cell.angle_gamma   90.00
#
_symmetry.space_group_name_H-M   'P 1'
#
loop_
_entity.id
_entity.type
_entity.pdbx_description
1 polymer ?
#
loop_
_entity_poly.entity_id
_entity_poly.type
_entity_poly.pdbx_seq_one_letter_code
_entity_poly.pdbx_strand_id
1 'polypeptide(L)'
;MQILNFSGDGVKQDSGTGIIHCVTFFGEDQYNVCISGSVMTGNEGPIACPVDDNWCFINEVDDYKGRYVKNCDKDIIKSMKDRKVLIKTEQITHSYPHCWRIDSPLINKAASS
;
A
#
# COMPACT_ATOMS: atom_id res chain seq x y z
N MET A 1 -9.65 -7.47 -10.39
CA MET A 1 -9.14 -7.48 -9.00
C MET A 1 -9.46 -8.84 -8.43
N GLN A 2 -8.46 -9.71 -8.30
CA GLN A 2 -8.63 -11.03 -7.69
C GLN A 2 -8.39 -10.87 -6.18
N ILE A 3 -9.38 -11.20 -5.36
CA ILE A 3 -9.25 -11.19 -3.91
C ILE A 3 -8.93 -12.62 -3.50
N LEU A 4 -7.76 -12.82 -2.88
CA LEU A 4 -7.33 -14.10 -2.34
C LEU A 4 -7.31 -13.99 -0.82
N ASN A 5 -7.98 -14.90 -0.13
CA ASN A 5 -8.10 -14.92 1.32
C ASN A 5 -7.07 -15.90 1.91
N PHE A 6 -6.19 -15.40 2.77
CA PHE A 6 -5.18 -16.21 3.44
C PHE A 6 -5.20 -15.95 4.94
N SER A 7 -4.91 -16.98 5.73
CA SER A 7 -4.60 -16.84 7.15
C SER A 7 -3.14 -16.46 7.31
N GLY A 8 -2.86 -15.40 8.06
CA GLY A 8 -1.51 -14.98 8.40
C GLY A 8 -1.44 -14.43 9.82
N ASP A 9 -0.29 -14.60 10.46
CA ASP A 9 0.00 -14.00 11.76
C ASP A 9 0.30 -12.50 11.57
N GLY A 10 -0.37 -11.63 12.33
CA GLY A 10 -0.23 -10.16 12.21
C GLY A 10 -1.53 -9.38 12.28
N VAL A 11 -2.69 -10.06 12.16
CA VAL A 11 -4.00 -9.46 12.40
C VAL A 11 -4.23 -9.33 13.90
N LYS A 12 -4.39 -8.09 14.38
CA LYS A 12 -4.78 -7.84 15.77
C LYS A 12 -6.29 -7.69 15.89
N GLN A 13 -6.86 -8.27 16.94
CA GLN A 13 -8.31 -8.20 17.20
C GLN A 13 -8.77 -6.81 17.67
N ASP A 14 -7.86 -5.98 18.16
CA ASP A 14 -8.13 -4.65 18.71
C ASP A 14 -7.97 -3.51 17.69
N SER A 15 -7.67 -3.83 16.42
CA SER A 15 -7.42 -2.83 15.38
C SER A 15 -8.08 -3.19 14.05
N GLY A 16 -8.81 -2.24 13.47
CA GLY A 16 -9.45 -2.39 12.16
C GLY A 16 -10.61 -3.38 12.17
N THR A 17 -10.71 -4.20 11.13
CA THR A 17 -11.86 -5.08 10.85
C THR A 17 -11.53 -6.58 10.94
N GLY A 18 -10.28 -6.92 11.28
CA GLY A 18 -9.78 -8.30 11.19
C GLY A 18 -9.44 -8.77 9.76
N ILE A 19 -9.60 -7.91 8.75
CA ILE A 19 -9.18 -8.17 7.36
C ILE A 19 -8.20 -7.08 6.94
N ILE A 20 -7.05 -7.47 6.40
CA ILE A 20 -5.98 -6.55 5.98
C ILE A 20 -5.84 -6.60 4.45
N HIS A 21 -5.76 -5.43 3.82
CA HIS A 21 -5.34 -5.34 2.42
C HIS A 21 -3.81 -5.55 2.35
N CYS A 22 -3.39 -6.66 1.76
CA CYS A 22 -1.97 -6.98 1.59
C CYS A 22 -1.43 -6.40 0.28
N VAL A 23 -0.28 -5.73 0.39
CA VAL A 23 0.50 -5.18 -0.73
C VAL A 23 1.92 -5.71 -0.64
N THR A 24 2.57 -5.94 -1.77
CA THR A 24 3.83 -6.70 -1.78
C THR A 24 5.08 -5.86 -1.85
N PHE A 25 4.96 -4.55 -2.12
CA PHE A 25 6.10 -3.64 -2.27
C PHE A 25 6.33 -2.69 -1.09
N PHE A 26 5.35 -2.56 -0.20
CA PHE A 26 5.35 -1.50 0.82
C PHE A 26 5.41 -2.03 2.26
N GLY A 27 5.56 -3.34 2.45
CA GLY A 27 5.72 -3.96 3.77
C GLY A 27 6.31 -5.36 3.70
N GLU A 28 7.29 -5.63 4.57
CA GLU A 28 8.01 -6.92 4.64
C GLU A 28 7.09 -8.07 5.06
N ASP A 29 6.30 -7.87 6.13
CA ASP A 29 5.35 -8.88 6.60
C ASP A 29 4.33 -9.26 5.51
N GLN A 30 3.85 -8.25 4.77
CA GLN A 30 2.89 -8.45 3.68
C GLN A 30 3.53 -9.18 2.49
N TYR A 31 4.80 -8.86 2.17
CA TYR A 31 5.57 -9.60 1.18
C TYR A 31 5.67 -11.08 1.56
N ASN A 32 6.08 -11.38 2.80
CA ASN A 32 6.21 -12.75 3.29
C ASN A 32 4.89 -13.53 3.28
N VAL A 33 3.77 -12.88 3.66
CA VAL A 33 2.42 -13.47 3.58
C VAL A 33 2.01 -13.76 2.13
N CYS A 34 2.33 -12.88 1.19
CA CYS A 34 2.02 -13.10 -0.23
C CYS A 34 2.86 -14.21 -0.85
N ILE A 35 4.12 -14.36 -0.45
CA ILE A 35 4.98 -15.49 -0.85
C ILE A 35 4.44 -16.81 -0.28
N SER A 36 4.15 -16.86 1.02
CA SER A 36 3.65 -18.09 1.67
C SER A 36 2.26 -18.50 1.16
N GLY A 37 1.40 -17.53 0.87
CA GLY A 37 0.09 -17.73 0.24
C GLY A 37 0.15 -18.12 -1.24
N SER A 38 1.34 -18.26 -1.84
CA SER A 38 1.50 -18.52 -3.28
C SER A 38 0.79 -17.50 -4.17
N VAL A 39 0.59 -16.27 -3.67
CA VAL A 39 0.15 -15.11 -4.46
C VAL A 39 1.28 -14.67 -5.39
N MET A 40 2.51 -14.86 -4.92
CA MET A 40 3.74 -14.53 -5.62
C MET A 40 4.75 -15.65 -5.39
N THR A 41 5.54 -15.98 -6.40
CA THR A 41 6.58 -17.02 -6.33
C THR A 41 7.96 -16.46 -5.98
N GLY A 42 8.09 -15.15 -5.77
CA GLY A 42 9.36 -14.46 -5.47
C GLY A 42 10.28 -14.28 -6.69
N ASN A 43 9.99 -14.96 -7.80
CA ASN A 43 10.71 -14.88 -9.07
C ASN A 43 9.90 -14.17 -10.17
N GLU A 44 8.72 -13.67 -9.82
CA GLU A 44 7.89 -12.90 -10.71
C GLU A 44 8.61 -11.57 -10.89
N GLY A 45 9.19 -11.37 -12.08
CA GLY A 45 9.77 -10.09 -12.49
C GLY A 45 8.82 -8.94 -12.13
N PRO A 46 9.33 -7.72 -12.01
CA PRO A 46 8.77 -6.66 -11.18
C PRO A 46 7.24 -6.63 -11.26
N ILE A 47 6.59 -7.22 -10.27
CA ILE A 47 5.16 -6.97 -10.07
C ILE A 47 5.11 -5.45 -9.88
N ALA A 48 4.45 -4.75 -10.80
CA ALA A 48 4.76 -3.34 -11.03
C ALA A 48 4.54 -2.51 -9.75
N CYS A 49 5.63 -2.09 -9.10
CA CYS A 49 5.55 -1.09 -8.05
C CYS A 49 4.99 0.18 -8.71
N PRO A 50 3.80 0.66 -8.32
CA PRO A 50 3.11 1.70 -9.08
C PRO A 50 3.70 3.10 -8.87
N VAL A 51 4.89 3.20 -8.28
CA VAL A 51 5.56 4.46 -7.93
C VAL A 51 7.03 4.43 -8.31
N ASP A 52 7.54 5.57 -8.76
CA ASP A 52 8.95 5.76 -9.08
C ASP A 52 9.80 6.11 -7.84
N ASP A 53 11.08 6.45 -8.05
CA ASP A 53 11.99 6.88 -6.99
C ASP A 53 11.70 8.27 -6.43
N ASN A 54 10.90 9.07 -7.15
CA ASN A 54 10.41 10.37 -6.69
C ASN A 54 9.05 10.26 -5.99
N TRP A 55 8.60 9.04 -5.69
CA TRP A 55 7.32 8.75 -5.04
C TRP A 55 6.12 9.28 -5.84
N CYS A 56 6.24 9.28 -7.16
CA CYS A 56 5.20 9.69 -8.09
C CYS A 56 4.63 8.46 -8.79
N PHE A 57 3.32 8.45 -9.05
CA PHE A 57 2.68 7.33 -9.75
C PHE A 57 3.19 7.19 -11.19
N ILE A 58 3.44 5.96 -11.61
CA ILE A 58 3.84 5.61 -12.99
C ILE A 58 2.63 5.34 -13.89
N ASN A 59 2.87 4.99 -15.15
CA ASN A 59 1.84 4.86 -16.19
C ASN A 59 0.77 3.80 -15.86
N GLU A 60 1.11 2.82 -15.06
CA GLU A 60 0.22 1.74 -14.61
C GLU A 60 -0.95 2.27 -13.78
N VAL A 61 -0.85 3.50 -13.25
CA VAL A 61 -1.90 4.21 -12.53
C VAL A 61 -2.21 5.53 -13.24
N ASP A 62 -2.82 5.42 -14.43
CA ASP A 62 -3.13 6.55 -15.31
C ASP A 62 -3.86 7.71 -14.62
N ASP A 63 -4.81 7.41 -13.73
CA ASP A 63 -5.62 8.41 -13.01
C ASP A 63 -4.77 9.41 -12.19
N TYR A 64 -3.58 9.01 -11.76
CA TYR A 64 -2.72 9.79 -10.86
C TYR A 64 -1.28 9.96 -11.35
N LYS A 65 -1.01 9.57 -12.60
CA LYS A 65 0.32 9.58 -13.20
C LYS A 65 1.08 10.89 -12.96
N GLY A 66 2.34 10.77 -12.55
CA GLY A 66 3.27 11.87 -12.31
C GLY A 66 2.99 12.68 -11.04
N ARG A 67 1.97 12.30 -10.24
CA ARG A 67 1.64 12.98 -8.99
C ARG A 67 2.26 12.26 -7.80
N TYR A 68 2.78 13.05 -6.85
CA TYR A 68 3.26 12.55 -5.57
C TYR A 68 2.15 11.80 -4.81
N VAL A 69 2.45 10.62 -4.27
CA VAL A 69 1.46 9.70 -3.69
C VAL A 69 0.54 10.35 -2.66
N LYS A 70 1.08 11.10 -1.69
CA LYS A 70 0.27 11.72 -0.62
C LYS A 70 -0.63 12.84 -1.13
N ASN A 71 -0.28 13.48 -2.25
CA ASN A 71 -1.14 14.49 -2.85
C ASN A 71 -2.38 13.88 -3.52
N CYS A 72 -2.41 12.56 -3.68
CA CYS A 72 -3.52 11.84 -4.32
C CYS A 72 -4.52 11.25 -3.31
N ASP A 73 -4.18 11.18 -2.01
CA ASP A 73 -5.01 10.53 -0.98
C ASP A 73 -6.47 11.04 -0.99
N LYS A 74 -6.67 12.36 -1.08
CA LYS A 74 -8.02 12.97 -1.10
C LYS A 74 -8.81 12.59 -2.36
N ASP A 75 -8.15 12.51 -3.50
CA ASP A 75 -8.79 12.16 -4.78
C ASP A 75 -9.14 10.68 -4.83
N ILE A 76 -8.28 9.82 -4.27
CA ILE A 76 -8.56 8.38 -4.13
C ILE A 76 -9.78 8.16 -3.23
N ILE A 77 -9.85 8.83 -2.08
CA ILE A 77 -11.01 8.76 -1.18
C ILE A 77 -12.29 9.21 -1.91
N LYS A 78 -12.21 10.30 -2.67
CA LYS A 78 -13.34 10.79 -3.47
C LYS A 78 -13.76 9.76 -4.53
N SER A 79 -12.81 9.19 -5.28
CA SER A 79 -13.08 8.15 -6.28
C SER A 79 -13.75 6.92 -5.67
N MET A 80 -13.29 6.46 -4.50
CA MET A 80 -13.93 5.34 -3.77
C MET A 80 -15.36 5.67 -3.31
N LYS A 81 -15.59 6.92 -2.88
CA LYS A 81 -16.93 7.41 -2.52
C LYS A 81 -17.87 7.45 -3.72
N ASP A 82 -17.40 7.96 -4.85
CA ASP A 82 -18.17 8.05 -6.09
C ASP A 82 -18.51 6.66 -6.66
N ARG A 83 -17.59 5.70 -6.51
CA ARG A 83 -17.80 4.27 -6.83
C ARG A 83 -18.70 3.53 -5.83
N LYS A 84 -19.12 4.18 -4.74
CA LYS A 84 -19.93 3.61 -3.65
C LYS A 84 -19.31 2.36 -2.99
N VAL A 85 -17.99 2.28 -2.96
CA VAL A 85 -17.24 1.19 -2.30
C VAL A 85 -16.64 1.61 -0.95
N LEU A 86 -16.67 2.91 -0.62
CA LEU A 86 -16.19 3.43 0.66
C LEU A 86 -17.21 3.21 1.77
N ILE A 87 -16.87 2.37 2.75
CA ILE A 87 -17.73 2.09 3.91
C ILE A 87 -17.56 3.13 5.02
N LYS A 88 -16.31 3.48 5.36
CA LYS A 88 -15.96 4.39 6.45
C LYS A 88 -14.68 5.15 6.12
N THR A 89 -14.59 6.41 6.54
CA THR A 89 -13.36 7.23 6.46
C THR A 89 -13.21 8.01 7.76
N GLU A 90 -12.03 7.94 8.37
CA GLU A 90 -11.68 8.59 9.64
C GLU A 90 -10.23 9.07 9.61
N GLN A 91 -9.92 10.07 10.43
CA GLN A 91 -8.54 10.50 10.67
C GLN A 91 -8.05 9.88 11.98
N ILE A 92 -6.83 9.33 11.95
CA ILE A 92 -6.23 8.63 13.10
C ILE A 92 -4.86 9.24 13.39
N THR A 93 -4.68 9.71 14.62
CA THR A 93 -3.37 10.16 15.11
C THR A 93 -2.56 8.96 15.57
N HIS A 94 -1.40 8.76 14.96
CA HIS A 94 -0.46 7.69 15.31
C HIS A 94 0.97 8.16 15.03
N SER A 95 1.94 7.43 15.57
CA SER A 95 3.35 7.66 15.26
C SER A 95 3.66 7.26 13.82
N TYR A 96 4.24 8.17 13.04
CA TYR A 96 4.65 7.91 11.66
C TYR A 96 6.16 8.17 11.51
N PRO A 97 6.92 7.31 10.80
CA PRO A 97 8.36 7.49 10.65
C PRO A 97 8.68 8.70 9.77
N HIS A 98 9.66 9.50 10.22
CA HIS A 98 10.16 10.66 9.49
C HIS A 98 11.68 10.56 9.31
N CYS A 99 12.19 11.16 8.25
CA CYS A 99 13.62 11.21 7.97
C CYS A 99 14.32 11.99 9.06
N TRP A 100 15.25 11.36 9.75
CA TRP A 100 15.97 11.93 10.89
C TRP A 100 16.71 13.26 10.59
N ARG A 101 16.98 13.57 9.32
CA ARG A 101 17.73 14.75 8.90
C ARG A 101 16.84 15.91 8.47
N ILE A 102 15.76 15.62 7.75
CA ILE A 102 14.95 16.64 7.06
C ILE A 102 13.47 16.61 7.47
N ASP A 103 13.11 15.75 8.43
CA ASP A 103 11.76 15.58 8.97
C ASP A 103 10.68 15.28 7.90
N SER A 104 11.07 14.78 6.73
CA SER A 104 10.14 14.35 5.69
C SER A 104 9.54 12.99 6.02
N PRO A 105 8.25 12.73 5.74
CA PRO A 105 7.63 11.42 6.00
C PRO A 105 8.33 10.31 5.19
N LEU A 106 8.61 9.18 5.84
CA LEU A 106 9.21 8.02 5.18
C LEU A 106 8.15 7.08 4.63
N ILE A 107 8.42 6.51 3.47
CA ILE A 107 7.58 5.49 2.83
C ILE A 107 8.46 4.26 2.62
N ASN A 108 8.00 3.09 3.07
CA ASN A 108 8.71 1.83 2.84
C ASN A 108 8.49 1.39 1.40
N LYS A 109 9.56 1.18 0.64
CA LYS A 109 9.51 0.62 -0.71
C LYS A 109 10.55 -0.47 -0.84
N ALA A 110 10.18 -1.62 -1.38
CA ALA A 110 11.12 -2.65 -1.77
C ALA A 110 12.05 -2.09 -2.86
N ALA A 111 13.35 -2.23 -2.65
CA ALA A 111 14.38 -1.84 -3.62
C ALA A 111 15.21 -3.09 -3.96
N SER A 112 15.56 -3.24 -5.24
CA SER A 112 16.56 -4.22 -5.65
C SER A 112 17.95 -3.72 -5.27
N SER A 113 18.74 -4.57 -4.62
CA SER A 113 20.15 -4.35 -4.34
C SER A 113 21.01 -4.33 -5.59
#